data_AF-A0A1B6GS52-F1
#
_entry.id   AF-A0A1B6GS52-F1
#
_cell.length_a   1.000
_cell.length_b   1.000
_cell.length_c   1.000
_cell.angle_alpha   90.00
_cell.angle_beta   90.00
_cell.angle_gamma   90.00
#
_symmetry.space_group_name_H-M   'P 1'
#
loop_
_entity.id
_entity.type
_entity.pdbx_description
1 polymer ?
#
loop_
_entity_poly.entity_id
_entity_poly.type
_entity_poly.pdbx_seq_one_letter_code
_entity_poly.pdbx_strand_id
1 'polypeptide(L)'
;WVLRDKTYIAASKSIDFPGAPSNPDYIRGLNGPGCMELRPLSSDPDKTEFRWLLNTKLNGWIPSYIADKAYKKFMTKYMVFLREYCKKIKLRASDSSTTPKN
;
A
#
# COMPACT_ATOMS: atom_id res chain seq x y z
N TRP A 1 11.10 -1.76 3.50
CA TRP A 1 10.76 -0.66 4.41
C TRP A 1 12.03 -0.06 4.97
N VAL A 2 12.12 1.25 5.05
CA VAL A 2 13.20 1.97 5.73
C VAL A 2 12.59 2.82 6.83
N LEU A 3 13.25 2.88 8.00
CA LEU A 3 12.89 3.79 9.08
C LEU A 3 13.66 5.11 8.92
N ARG A 4 12.95 6.22 8.84
CA ARG A 4 13.48 7.60 8.78
C ARG A 4 12.64 8.47 9.70
N ASP A 5 13.25 9.10 10.69
CA ASP A 5 12.57 10.04 11.61
C ASP A 5 11.26 9.48 12.19
N LYS A 6 11.33 8.25 12.73
CA LYS A 6 10.19 7.47 13.28
C LYS A 6 9.10 7.08 12.27
N THR A 7 9.33 7.35 10.99
CA THR A 7 8.40 7.04 9.90
C THR A 7 8.90 5.84 9.11
N TYR A 8 8.03 4.87 8.87
CA TYR A 8 8.36 3.73 8.00
C TYR A 8 7.96 4.06 6.57
N ILE A 9 8.90 3.88 5.65
CA ILE A 9 8.70 4.18 4.22
C ILE A 9 8.98 2.93 3.39
N ALA A 10 8.04 2.57 2.52
CA ALA A 10 8.25 1.61 1.43
C ALA A 10 8.24 2.37 0.10
N ALA A 11 9.43 2.70 -0.39
CA ALA A 11 9.60 3.29 -1.71
C ALA A 11 9.44 2.23 -2.80
N SER A 12 8.92 2.64 -3.95
CA SER A 12 8.71 1.77 -5.11
C SER A 12 8.94 2.51 -6.42
N LYS A 13 9.38 1.75 -7.42
CA LYS A 13 9.49 2.14 -8.82
C LYS A 13 9.48 0.85 -9.65
N SER A 14 8.99 0.89 -10.89
CA SER A 14 9.21 -0.22 -11.81
C SER A 14 10.68 -0.34 -12.21
N ILE A 15 11.15 -1.58 -12.24
CA ILE A 15 12.43 -1.99 -12.80
C ILE A 15 12.19 -3.06 -13.87
N ASP A 16 13.16 -3.21 -14.76
CA ASP A 16 13.27 -4.39 -15.60
C ASP A 16 13.96 -5.49 -14.82
N PHE A 17 13.36 -6.68 -14.78
CA PHE A 17 13.89 -7.82 -14.06
C PHE A 17 13.83 -9.06 -14.98
N PRO A 18 14.98 -9.65 -15.35
CA PRO A 18 15.02 -10.76 -16.30
C PRO A 18 14.17 -11.98 -15.89
N GLY A 19 14.00 -12.21 -14.58
CA GLY A 19 13.18 -13.30 -14.05
C GLY A 19 11.66 -13.05 -14.11
N ALA A 20 11.21 -11.92 -14.64
CA ALA A 20 9.80 -11.59 -14.82
C ALA A 20 9.56 -11.03 -16.24
N PRO A 21 9.60 -11.89 -17.28
CA PRO A 21 9.41 -11.46 -18.67
C PRO A 21 7.98 -10.98 -18.94
N SER A 22 7.78 -10.30 -20.08
CA SER A 22 6.47 -9.84 -20.54
C SER A 22 5.51 -11.02 -20.75
N ASN A 23 4.26 -10.86 -20.30
CA ASN A 23 3.19 -11.82 -20.50
C ASN A 23 2.17 -11.22 -21.47
N PRO A 24 1.78 -11.92 -22.56
CA PRO A 24 0.83 -11.40 -23.56
C PRO A 24 -0.57 -11.12 -22.99
N ASP A 25 -0.96 -11.78 -21.90
CA ASP A 25 -2.27 -11.58 -21.26
C ASP A 25 -2.32 -10.31 -20.38
N TYR A 26 -1.17 -9.69 -20.11
CA TYR A 26 -1.06 -8.54 -19.21
C TYR A 26 -0.31 -7.38 -19.85
N ILE A 27 -0.95 -6.21 -19.86
CA ILE A 27 -0.24 -4.96 -20.14
C ILE A 27 0.65 -4.63 -18.94
N ARG A 28 1.96 -4.61 -19.15
CA ARG A 28 2.93 -4.24 -18.12
C ARG A 28 2.79 -2.75 -17.79
N GLY A 29 2.12 -2.44 -16.68
CA GLY A 29 2.12 -1.08 -16.13
C GLY A 29 3.51 -0.68 -15.63
N LEU A 30 3.79 0.62 -15.59
CA LEU A 30 5.06 1.19 -15.14
C LEU A 30 4.80 2.19 -14.02
N ASN A 31 5.29 1.88 -12.83
CA ASN A 31 5.31 2.81 -11.72
C ASN A 31 6.53 3.73 -11.85
N GLY A 32 6.29 5.03 -11.82
CA GLY A 32 7.32 6.02 -11.52
C GLY A 32 7.71 5.95 -10.03
N PRO A 33 8.50 6.92 -9.54
CA PRO A 33 8.78 7.03 -8.10
C PRO A 33 7.48 7.19 -7.30
N GLY A 34 7.27 6.29 -6.34
CA GLY A 34 6.14 6.33 -5.41
C GLY A 34 6.49 5.70 -4.07
N CYS A 35 5.62 5.81 -3.09
CA CYS A 35 5.86 5.24 -1.77
C CYS A 35 4.58 5.03 -0.94
N MET A 36 4.65 4.10 0.00
CA MET A 36 3.76 4.05 1.16
C MET A 36 4.52 4.51 2.40
N GLU A 37 3.88 5.33 3.20
CA GLU A 37 4.45 5.93 4.41
C GLU A 37 3.52 5.64 5.59
N LEU A 38 4.12 5.20 6.70
CA LEU A 38 3.47 5.02 8.00
C LEU A 38 4.11 5.98 9.00
N ARG A 39 3.42 7.07 9.28
CA ARG A 39 3.90 8.12 10.18
C ARG A 39 3.15 8.04 11.51
N PRO A 40 3.82 7.83 12.66
CA PRO A 40 3.16 7.88 13.96
C PRO A 40 2.49 9.24 14.19
N LEU A 41 1.28 9.24 14.75
CA LEU A 41 0.63 10.49 15.14
C LEU A 41 1.27 11.01 16.43
N SER A 42 1.69 12.27 16.43
CA SER A 42 2.28 12.89 17.62
C SER A 42 1.30 13.01 18.79
N SER A 43 0.00 13.06 18.49
CA SER A 43 -1.07 13.16 19.48
C SER A 43 -1.51 11.81 20.06
N ASP A 44 -1.20 10.69 19.40
CA ASP A 44 -1.65 9.37 19.82
C ASP A 44 -0.65 8.30 19.33
N PRO A 45 0.19 7.74 20.23
CA PRO A 45 1.23 6.78 19.86
C PRO A 45 0.68 5.44 19.36
N ASP A 46 -0.59 5.12 19.63
CA ASP A 46 -1.26 3.91 19.15
C ASP A 46 -1.88 4.10 17.76
N LYS A 47 -1.73 5.29 17.16
CA LYS A 47 -2.24 5.62 15.82
C LYS A 47 -1.13 6.06 14.88
N THR A 48 -1.36 5.79 13.61
CA THR A 48 -0.47 6.20 12.52
C THR A 48 -1.29 6.80 11.38
N GLU A 49 -0.74 7.83 10.77
CA GLU A 49 -1.18 8.33 9.48
C GLU A 49 -0.55 7.46 8.38
N PHE A 50 -1.40 6.80 7.60
CA PHE A 50 -0.98 6.09 6.40
C PHE A 50 -1.10 7.03 5.18
N ARG A 51 -0.01 7.22 4.46
CA ARG A 51 0.01 7.98 3.20
C ARG A 51 0.52 7.12 2.06
N TRP A 52 -0.05 7.34 0.88
CA TRP A 52 0.36 6.63 -0.33
C TRP A 52 0.49 7.59 -1.50
N LEU A 53 1.72 7.74 -1.99
CA LEU A 53 2.03 8.39 -3.25
C LEU A 53 2.04 7.33 -4.37
N LEU A 54 1.04 7.39 -5.24
CA LEU A 54 0.93 6.51 -6.41
C LEU A 54 1.27 7.31 -7.68
N ASN A 55 2.39 6.96 -8.31
CA ASN A 55 2.78 7.44 -9.63
C ASN A 55 2.84 6.25 -10.58
N THR A 56 1.85 6.11 -11.45
CA THR A 56 1.74 4.93 -12.31
C THR A 56 1.20 5.27 -13.69
N LYS A 57 1.78 4.60 -14.68
CA LYS A 57 1.29 4.53 -16.05
C LYS A 57 0.88 3.09 -16.32
N LEU A 58 -0.42 2.82 -16.42
CA LEU A 58 -0.91 1.46 -16.72
C LEU A 58 -0.47 0.93 -18.09
N ASN A 59 0.03 1.82 -18.96
CA ASN A 59 0.32 1.57 -20.37
C ASN A 59 -0.94 1.14 -21.15
N GLY A 60 -0.79 0.98 -22.47
CA GLY A 60 -1.93 0.83 -23.38
C GLY A 60 -2.70 2.14 -23.58
N TRP A 61 -3.82 2.04 -24.29
CA TRP A 61 -4.71 3.17 -24.55
C TRP A 61 -5.90 3.12 -23.58
N ILE A 62 -5.98 4.11 -22.69
CA ILE A 62 -7.07 4.31 -21.75
C ILE A 62 -7.38 5.81 -21.69
N PRO A 63 -8.63 6.25 -21.87
CA PRO A 63 -9.00 7.65 -21.68
C PRO A 63 -8.65 8.12 -20.26
N SER A 64 -8.00 9.29 -20.14
CA SER A 64 -7.49 9.81 -18.86
C SER A 64 -8.56 9.87 -17.77
N TYR A 65 -9.77 10.33 -18.09
CA TYR A 65 -10.88 10.38 -17.14
C TYR A 65 -11.28 9.01 -16.57
N ILE A 66 -11.21 7.94 -17.39
CA ILE A 66 -11.49 6.58 -16.93
C ILE A 66 -10.38 6.09 -15.99
N ALA A 67 -9.12 6.35 -16.34
CA ALA A 67 -7.97 6.02 -15.49
C ALA A 67 -8.07 6.75 -14.14
N ASP A 68 -8.35 8.05 -14.14
CA ASP A 68 -8.50 8.85 -12.91
C ASP A 68 -9.62 8.33 -12.00
N LYS A 69 -10.77 7.97 -12.59
CA LYS A 69 -11.88 7.38 -11.84
C LYS A 69 -11.49 6.02 -11.25
N ALA A 70 -10.77 5.20 -12.01
CA ALA A 70 -10.27 3.92 -11.54
C ALA A 70 -9.28 4.08 -10.38
N TYR A 71 -8.30 4.99 -10.50
CA TYR A 71 -7.32 5.26 -9.44
C TYR A 71 -7.97 5.75 -8.15
N LYS A 72 -8.89 6.72 -8.25
CA LYS A 72 -9.64 7.23 -7.08
C LYS A 72 -10.40 6.11 -6.37
N LYS A 73 -11.10 5.28 -7.14
CA LYS A 73 -11.86 4.13 -6.60
C LYS A 73 -10.93 3.10 -5.96
N PHE A 74 -9.82 2.79 -6.63
CA PHE A 74 -8.82 1.83 -6.16
C PHE A 74 -8.19 2.28 -4.84
N MET A 75 -7.65 3.49 -4.77
CA MET A 75 -6.99 4.00 -3.56
C MET A 75 -7.97 4.12 -2.40
N THR A 76 -9.21 4.59 -2.65
CA THR A 76 -10.24 4.68 -1.62
C THR A 76 -10.63 3.31 -1.07
N LYS A 77 -10.84 2.32 -1.94
CA LYS A 77 -11.15 0.95 -1.54
C LYS A 77 -9.99 0.30 -0.78
N TYR A 78 -8.75 0.54 -1.21
CA TYR A 78 -7.57 0.07 -0.50
C TYR A 78 -7.56 0.57 0.95
N MET A 79 -7.86 1.85 1.20
CA MET A 79 -7.93 2.38 2.57
C MET A 79 -9.01 1.70 3.42
N VAL A 80 -10.14 1.35 2.83
CA VAL A 80 -11.19 0.59 3.52
C VAL A 80 -10.69 -0.79 3.91
N PHE A 81 -10.11 -1.53 2.97
CA PHE A 81 -9.61 -2.87 3.24
C PHE A 81 -8.43 -2.88 4.22
N LEU A 82 -7.55 -1.90 4.15
CA LEU A 82 -6.44 -1.75 5.09
C LEU A 82 -6.97 -1.57 6.52
N ARG A 83 -7.96 -0.70 6.73
CA ARG A 83 -8.57 -0.51 8.06
C ARG A 83 -9.20 -1.80 8.58
N GLU A 84 -9.94 -2.51 7.73
CA GLU A 84 -10.55 -3.79 8.13
C GLU A 84 -9.49 -4.86 8.46
N TYR A 85 -8.40 -4.90 7.71
CA TYR A 85 -7.29 -5.80 7.99
C TYR A 85 -6.58 -5.46 9.31
N CYS A 86 -6.31 -4.18 9.59
CA CYS A 86 -5.73 -3.74 10.85
C CYS A 86 -6.61 -4.11 12.06
N LYS A 87 -7.93 -3.93 11.96
CA LYS A 87 -8.89 -4.37 13.00
C LYS A 87 -8.78 -5.88 13.24
N LYS A 88 -8.77 -6.67 12.16
CA LYS A 88 -8.66 -8.14 12.24
C LYS A 88 -7.35 -8.58 12.90
N ILE A 89 -6.22 -7.95 12.57
CA ILE A 89 -4.94 -8.27 13.21
C ILE A 89 -4.98 -7.90 14.70
N LYS A 90 -5.52 -6.73 15.05
CA LYS A 90 -5.59 -6.29 16.45
C LYS A 90 -6.39 -7.27 17.31
N LEU A 91 -7.52 -7.77 16.80
CA LEU A 91 -8.34 -8.79 17.47
C LEU A 91 -7.56 -10.10 17.67
N ARG A 92 -6.86 -10.58 16.63
CA ARG A 92 -6.02 -11.79 16.75
C ARG A 92 -4.91 -11.64 17.78
N ALA A 93 -4.29 -10.47 17.84
CA ALA A 93 -3.25 -10.18 18.82
C ALA A 93 -3.81 -10.18 20.25
N SER A 94 -4.99 -9.62 20.49
CA SER A 94 -5.63 -9.68 21.81
C SER A 94 -6.00 -11.10 22.21
N ASP A 95 -6.52 -11.92 21.29
CA ASP A 95 -6.91 -13.30 21.58
C ASP A 95 -5.70 -14.20 21.89
N SER A 96 -4.55 -13.93 21.28
CA SER A 96 -3.29 -14.65 21.57
C SER A 96 -2.65 -14.27 22.91
N SER A 97 -3.07 -13.15 23.52
CA SER A 97 -2.57 -12.69 24.82
C SER A 97 -3.34 -13.27 26.02
N THR A 98 -4.48 -13.93 25.79
CA THR A 98 -5.35 -14.51 26.81
C THR A 98 -5.11 -16.01 27.07
N THR A 99 -4.14 -16.65 26.40
CA THR A 99 -3.75 -18.03 26.72
C THR A 99 -2.67 -18.02 27.81
N PRO A 100 -2.90 -18.58 29.01
CA PRO A 100 -1.87 -18.67 30.04
C PRO A 100 -0.72 -19.54 29.52
N LYS A 101 0.51 -19.07 29.65
CA LYS A 101 1.68 -19.93 29.50
C LYS A 101 1.74 -20.80 30.76
N ASN A 102 1.43 -22.08 30.61
CA ASN A 102 1.67 -23.11 31.63
C ASN A 102 3.16 -23.24 31.94
#